data_AF-A0A3C1WNH4-F1
#
_entry.id   AF-A0A3C1WNH4-F1
#
_cell.length_a   1.000
_cell.length_b   1.000
_cell.length_c   1.000
_cell.angle_alpha   90.00
_cell.angle_beta   90.00
_cell.angle_gamma   90.00
#
_symmetry.space_group_name_H-M   'P 1'
#
loop_
_entity.id
_entity.type
_entity.pdbx_description
1 polymer ?
#
loop_
_entity_poly.entity_id
_entity_poly.type
_entity_poly.pdbx_seq_one_letter_code
_entity_poly.pdbx_strand_id
1 'polypeptide(L)' 'YRHATQSGVTQVAYQFDVPMVVTNVGGLAEIVADGKSGFVVPPDSNSIADAIAKSFSPEIISQLNEGVKQEK' A
#
# COMPACT_ATOMS: atom_id res chain seq x y z
N TYR A 1 2.94 11.61 5.47
CA TYR A 1 3.12 11.82 6.93
C TYR A 1 4.59 11.94 7.26
N ARG A 2 4.95 12.45 8.44
CA ARG A 2 6.35 12.36 8.94
C ARG A 2 6.53 11.19 9.91
N HIS A 3 5.48 10.83 10.66
CA HIS A 3 5.41 9.65 11.53
C HIS A 3 3.98 9.09 11.51
N ALA A 4 3.84 7.77 11.68
CA ALA A 4 2.57 7.05 11.83
C ALA A 4 2.74 5.93 12.87
N THR A 5 1.73 5.62 13.67
CA THR A 5 1.82 4.54 14.68
C THR A 5 0.91 3.39 14.29
N GLN A 6 -0.36 3.71 14.07
CA GLN A 6 -1.37 2.80 13.53
C GLN A 6 -2.30 3.59 12.61
N SER A 7 -2.91 2.89 11.66
CA SER A 7 -3.85 3.47 10.71
C SER A 7 -5.09 2.61 10.61
N GLY A 8 -6.20 3.12 11.17
CA GLY A 8 -7.52 2.50 10.99
C GLY A 8 -7.94 2.47 9.51
N VAL A 9 -7.48 3.43 8.70
CA VAL A 9 -7.78 3.44 7.25
C VAL A 9 -7.11 2.28 6.52
N THR A 10 -5.96 1.80 7.01
CA THR A 10 -5.31 0.60 6.46
C THR A 10 -6.18 -0.63 6.69
N GLN A 11 -6.75 -0.78 7.89
CA GLN A 11 -7.64 -1.89 8.21
C GLN A 11 -8.94 -1.84 7.40
N VAL A 12 -9.50 -0.65 7.19
CA VAL A 12 -10.66 -0.47 6.30
C VAL A 12 -10.32 -0.85 4.87
N ALA A 13 -9.17 -0.43 4.34
CA ALA A 13 -8.74 -0.79 2.98
C ALA A 13 -8.59 -2.30 2.81
N TYR A 14 -7.95 -2.99 3.76
CA TYR A 14 -7.91 -4.45 3.78
C TYR A 14 -9.31 -5.04 3.74
N GLN A 15 -10.24 -4.59 4.59
CA GLN A 15 -11.62 -5.10 4.63
C GLN A 15 -12.33 -5.02 3.27
N PHE A 16 -12.06 -3.99 2.48
CA PHE A 16 -12.62 -3.78 1.14
C PHE A 16 -11.75 -4.35 0.00
N ASP A 17 -10.72 -5.13 0.31
CA ASP A 17 -9.77 -5.68 -0.66
C ASP A 17 -9.08 -4.61 -1.53
N VAL A 18 -8.82 -3.43 -0.95
CA VAL A 18 -8.24 -2.27 -1.64
C VAL A 18 -6.74 -2.19 -1.35
N PRO A 19 -5.86 -2.36 -2.34
CA PRO A 19 -4.43 -2.19 -2.17
C PRO A 19 -4.06 -0.73 -2.00
N MET A 20 -2.93 -0.49 -1.35
CA MET A 20 -2.56 0.84 -0.85
C MET A 20 -1.16 1.23 -1.27
N VAL A 21 -0.95 2.53 -1.49
CA VAL A 21 0.39 3.12 -1.54
C VAL A 21 0.62 3.85 -0.23
N VAL A 22 1.62 3.40 0.53
CA VAL A 22 2.00 4.01 1.81
C VAL A 22 3.45 4.45 1.78
N THR A 23 3.77 5.45 2.59
CA THR A 23 5.16 5.86 2.79
C THR A 23 5.81 5.03 3.89
N ASN A 24 7.12 4.76 3.80
CA ASN A 24 7.92 3.97 4.75
C ASN A 24 8.21 4.70 6.09
N VAL A 25 7.26 5.48 6.59
CA VAL A 25 7.36 6.22 7.84
C VAL A 25 6.38 5.66 8.86
N GLY A 26 6.89 5.37 10.06
CA GLY A 26 6.05 4.82 11.12
C GLY A 26 5.57 3.38 10.86
N GLY A 27 4.54 2.94 11.58
CA GLY A 27 4.01 1.57 11.55
C GLY A 27 3.23 1.20 10.28
N LEU A 28 3.13 2.08 9.28
CA LEU A 28 2.40 1.77 8.04
C LEU A 28 3.14 0.71 7.19
N ALA A 29 4.46 0.78 7.17
CA ALA A 29 5.31 -0.19 6.46
C ALA A 29 5.25 -1.60 7.08
N GLU A 30 4.83 -1.70 8.34
CA GLU A 30 4.67 -2.99 9.03
C GLU A 30 3.35 -3.69 8.66
N ILE A 31 2.34 -2.93 8.22
CA ILE A 31 0.99 -3.45 7.96
C ILE A 31 0.77 -3.75 6.46
N VAL A 32 1.48 -3.04 5.57
CA VAL A 32 1.37 -3.21 4.12
C VAL A 32 2.56 -4.01 3.61
N ALA A 33 2.32 -5.18 3.03
CA ALA A 33 3.36 -6.01 2.43
C ALA A 33 3.73 -5.43 1.06
N ASP A 34 4.93 -4.85 0.95
CA ASP A 34 5.43 -4.21 -0.26
C ASP A 34 5.46 -5.17 -1.46
N GLY A 35 4.91 -4.73 -2.59
CA GLY A 35 4.77 -5.52 -3.82
C GLY A 35 3.75 -6.67 -3.75
N LYS A 36 3.11 -6.89 -2.59
CA LYS A 36 2.12 -7.95 -2.37
C LYS A 36 0.73 -7.39 -2.12
N SER A 37 0.51 -6.65 -1.04
CA SER A 37 -0.79 -6.03 -0.71
C SER A 37 -0.82 -4.52 -0.95
N GLY A 38 0.29 -3.96 -1.42
CA GLY A 38 0.42 -2.55 -1.76
C GLY A 38 1.86 -2.20 -2.11
N PHE A 39 2.16 -0.90 -2.10
CA PHE A 39 3.52 -0.39 -2.23
C PHE A 39 3.93 0.39 -0.99
N VAL A 40 5.15 0.16 -0.53
CA VAL A 40 5.79 0.92 0.54
C VAL A 40 6.93 1.72 -0.04
N VAL A 41 6.78 3.04 -0.09
CA VAL A 41 7.71 3.94 -0.80
C VAL A 41 8.34 4.99 0.12
N PRO A 42 9.46 5.63 -0.25
CA PRO A 42 9.96 6.79 0.46
C PRO A 42 8.93 7.95 0.50
N PRO A 43 8.98 8.86 1.50
CA PRO A 43 8.02 9.93 1.69
C PRO A 43 8.29 11.15 0.79
N ASP A 44 8.55 10.91 -0.50
CA ASP A 44 8.76 11.94 -1.51
C ASP A 44 7.74 11.80 -2.65
N SER A 45 7.49 12.91 -3.36
CA SER A 45 6.44 13.00 -4.38
C SER A 45 6.70 12.09 -5.58
N ASN A 46 7.97 11.88 -5.96
CA ASN A 46 8.30 11.10 -7.15
C ASN A 46 8.04 9.62 -6.88
N SER A 47 8.51 9.11 -5.73
CA SER A 47 8.29 7.73 -5.35
C SER A 47 6.80 7.38 -5.20
N ILE A 48 6.00 8.30 -4.66
CA ILE A 48 4.54 8.12 -4.55
C ILE A 48 3.89 8.11 -5.94
N ALA A 49 4.26 9.05 -6.82
CA ALA A 49 3.71 9.14 -8.17
C ALA A 49 4.05 7.90 -8.99
N ASP A 50 5.28 7.39 -8.91
CA ASP A 50 5.70 6.18 -9.61
C ASP A 50 4.93 4.95 -9.15
N ALA A 51 4.70 4.79 -7.84
CA ALA A 51 3.90 3.69 -7.31
C ALA A 51 2.44 3.77 -7.76
N ILE A 52 1.84 4.97 -7.74
CA ILE A 52 0.49 5.18 -8.25
C ILE A 52 0.41 4.85 -9.75
N ALA A 53 1.38 5.31 -10.55
CA ALA A 53 1.46 5.02 -11.98
C ALA A 53 1.57 3.52 -12.25
N LYS A 54 2.41 2.80 -11.51
CA LYS A 54 2.54 1.33 -11.59
C LYS A 54 1.22 0.61 -11.29
N SER A 55 0.46 1.09 -10.30
CA SER A 55 -0.84 0.53 -9.91
C SER A 55 -1.92 0.66 -10.98
N PHE A 56 -1.75 1.48 -12.02
CA PHE A 56 -2.69 1.51 -13.16
C PHE A 56 -2.49 0.36 -14.14
N SER A 57 -1.40 -0.41 -14.04
CA SER A 57 -1.24 -1.65 -14.82
C SER A 57 -2.27 -2.69 -14.36
N PRO A 58 -3.10 -3.26 -15.28
CA PRO A 58 -4.09 -4.28 -14.93
C PRO A 58 -3.49 -5.52 -14.26
N GLU A 59 -2.30 -5.92 -14.68
CA GLU A 59 -1.58 -7.07 -14.14
C GLU A 59 -1.16 -6.81 -12.69
N ILE A 60 -0.56 -5.63 -12.45
CA ILE A 60 -0.09 -5.22 -11.13
C ILE A 60 -1.27 -5.06 -10.17
N ILE A 61 -2.33 -4.35 -10.56
CA ILE A 61 -3.46 -4.13 -9.65
C ILE A 61 -4.19 -5.44 -9.33
N SER A 62 -4.28 -6.37 -10.28
CA SER A 62 -4.84 -7.70 -10.03
C SER A 62 -4.01 -8.48 -9.01
N GLN A 63 -2.68 -8.51 -9.18
CA GLN A 63 -1.76 -9.12 -8.24
C GLN A 63 -1.90 -8.49 -6.84
N LEU A 64 -1.95 -7.17 -6.76
CA LEU A 64 -2.07 -6.46 -5.48
C LEU A 64 -3.40 -6.76 -4.79
N ASN A 65 -4.51 -6.80 -5.53
CA ASN A 65 -5.83 -7.17 -4.99
C ASN A 65 -5.84 -8.60 -4.43
N GLU A 66 -5.19 -9.55 -5.11
CA GLU A 66 -5.03 -10.92 -4.61
C GLU A 66 -4.18 -10.96 -3.35
N GLY A 67 -3.08 -10.20 -3.31
CA GLY A 67 -2.23 -10.11 -2.12
C GLY A 67 -2.96 -9.51 -0.93
N VAL A 68 -3.80 -8.49 -1.11
CA VAL A 68 -4.63 -7.92 -0.02
C VAL A 68 -5.56 -8.99 0.58
N LYS A 69 -6.16 -9.85 -0.25
CA LYS A 69 -7.04 -10.94 0.21
C LYS A 69 -6.31 -12.03 0.99
N GLN A 70 -5.03 -12.26 0.71
CA GLN A 70 -4.21 -13.26 1.40
C GLN A 70 -3.66 -12.77 2.74
N GLU A 71 -3.57 -11.45 2.92
CA GLU A 71 -3.06 -10.78 4.12
C GLU A 71 -4.18 -10.37 5.09
N LYS A 72 -5.46 -10.60 4.72
CA LYS A 72 -6.62 -10.57 5.64
C LYS A 72 -6.51 -11.68 6.69
#